data_AF-A0A522L9I5-F1
#
_entry.id   AF-A0A522L9I5-F1
#
_cell.length_a   1.000
_cell.length_b   1.000
_cell.length_c   1.000
_cell.angle_alpha   90.00
_cell.angle_beta   90.00
_cell.angle_gamma   90.00
#
_symmetry.space_group_name_H-M   'P 1'
#
loop_
_entity.id
_entity.type
_entity.pdbx_description
1 polymer ?
#
loop_
_entity_poly.entity_id
_entity_poly.type
_entity_poly.pdbx_seq_one_letter_code
_entity_poly.pdbx_strand_id
1 'polypeptide(L)' 'MGEIIMRACVIIPTYNESKTIAGIIQRIQSFGLETIVIDDGSSDNTADIAQGSKAQVLRNARNLGKG' A
#
# COMPACT_ATOMS: atom_id res chain seq x y z
N MET A 1 12.52 6.27 33.14
CA MET A 1 12.24 7.03 31.90
C MET A 1 11.49 6.10 30.98
N GLY A 2 10.31 6.49 30.49
CA GLY A 2 9.56 5.64 29.55
C GLY A 2 10.18 5.72 28.16
N GLU A 3 10.35 4.60 27.48
CA GLU A 3 10.73 4.58 26.07
C GLU A 3 9.61 5.18 25.21
N ILE A 4 9.95 6.14 24.37
CA ILE A 4 9.04 6.60 23.32
C ILE A 4 9.14 5.59 22.18
N ILE A 5 8.11 4.75 22.02
CA ILE A 5 8.00 3.87 20.86
C ILE A 5 7.43 4.67 19.69
N MET A 6 8.27 4.96 18.69
CA MET A 6 7.81 5.51 17.42
C MET A 6 7.00 4.45 16.67
N ARG A 7 5.73 4.78 16.38
CA ARG A 7 4.87 4.00 15.49
C ARG A 7 4.84 4.70 14.13
N ALA A 8 5.22 3.99 13.09
CA ALA A 8 5.22 4.48 11.72
C ALA A 8 4.45 3.51 10.82
N CYS A 9 3.80 4.06 9.79
CA CYS A 9 3.19 3.30 8.70
C CYS A 9 3.65 3.90 7.37
N VAL A 10 3.51 3.12 6.30
CA VAL A 10 3.79 3.55 4.93
C VAL A 10 2.51 3.57 4.13
N ILE A 11 2.24 4.71 3.50
CA ILE A 11 1.12 4.88 2.57
C ILE A 11 1.66 4.81 1.14
N ILE A 12 1.06 3.95 0.31
CA ILE A 12 1.44 3.75 -1.09
C ILE A 12 0.25 4.14 -1.97
N PRO A 13 0.26 5.34 -2.59
CA PRO A 13 -0.68 5.64 -3.67
C PRO A 13 -0.29 4.85 -4.93
N THR A 14 -1.25 4.17 -5.56
CA THR A 14 -1.01 3.32 -6.74
C THR A 14 -2.06 3.50 -7.81
N TYR A 15 -1.65 3.33 -9.07
CA TYR A 15 -2.53 3.25 -10.23
C TYR A 15 -1.88 2.40 -11.33
N ASN A 16 -2.45 1.24 -11.65
CA ASN A 16 -1.97 0.28 -12.65
C ASN A 16 -0.51 -0.20 -12.45
N GLU A 17 -0.20 -0.65 -11.21
CA GLU A 17 1.12 -1.11 -10.76
C GLU A 17 1.18 -2.63 -10.47
N SER A 18 0.34 -3.44 -11.14
CA SER A 18 0.22 -4.89 -10.89
C SER A 18 1.55 -5.66 -10.98
N LYS A 19 2.51 -5.16 -11.76
CA LYS A 19 3.83 -5.80 -11.95
C LYS A 19 4.81 -5.56 -10.80
N THR A 20 4.61 -4.51 -10.00
CA THR A 20 5.60 -4.02 -9.03
C THR A 20 5.08 -4.04 -7.59
N ILE A 21 3.77 -3.86 -7.40
CA ILE A 21 3.17 -3.57 -6.10
C ILE A 21 3.45 -4.64 -5.03
N ALA A 22 3.42 -5.93 -5.38
CA ALA A 22 3.72 -7.01 -4.44
C ALA A 22 5.13 -6.91 -3.85
N GLY A 23 6.14 -6.69 -4.70
CA GLY A 23 7.53 -6.60 -4.27
C GLY A 23 7.79 -5.38 -3.38
N ILE A 24 7.13 -4.26 -3.67
CA ILE A 24 7.20 -3.05 -2.86
C ILE A 24 6.61 -3.30 -1.47
N ILE A 25 5.40 -3.88 -1.39
CA ILE A 25 4.72 -4.19 -0.13
C ILE A 25 5.56 -5.14 0.72
N GLN A 26 6.04 -6.23 0.13
CA GLN A 26 6.87 -7.22 0.84
C GLN A 26 8.15 -6.59 1.40
N ARG A 27 8.79 -5.72 0.63
CA ARG A 27 10.01 -5.03 1.09
C ARG A 27 9.71 -4.08 2.26
N ILE A 28 8.61 -3.33 2.21
CA ILE A 28 8.21 -2.44 3.33
C ILE A 28 7.88 -3.25 4.58
N GLN A 29 7.09 -4.32 4.43
CA GLN A 29 6.71 -5.20 5.54
C GLN A 29 7.93 -5.90 6.16
N SER A 30 9.01 -6.13 5.42
CA SER A 30 10.27 -6.68 5.97
C SER A 30 10.94 -5.76 7.00
N PHE A 31 10.60 -4.47 7.02
CA PHE A 31 11.01 -3.53 8.08
C PHE A 31 10.06 -3.52 9.29
N GLY A 32 9.05 -4.39 9.32
CA GLY A 32 8.03 -4.43 10.36
C GLY A 32 7.04 -3.26 10.32
N LEU A 33 6.96 -2.55 9.19
CA LEU A 33 6.09 -1.40 9.01
C LEU A 33 4.70 -1.83 8.54
N GLU A 34 3.68 -1.19 9.11
CA GLU A 34 2.32 -1.28 8.61
C GLU A 34 2.24 -0.60 7.23
N THR A 35 1.56 -1.26 6.28
CA THR A 35 1.47 -0.81 4.90
C THR A 35 0.02 -0.61 4.51
N ILE A 36 -0.31 0.60 4.09
CA ILE A 36 -1.63 1.00 3.58
C ILE A 36 -1.46 1.37 2.10
N VAL A 37 -2.21 0.73 1.23
CA VAL A 37 -2.25 1.01 -0.21
C VAL A 37 -3.51 1.79 -0.53
N ILE A 38 -3.35 2.89 -1.26
CA ILE A 38 -4.44 3.68 -1.82
C ILE A 38 -4.48 3.41 -3.32
N ASP A 39 -5.36 2.50 -3.73
CA ASP A 39 -5.60 2.21 -5.15
C ASP A 39 -6.50 3.29 -5.76
N ASP A 40 -5.94 4.12 -6.62
CA ASP A 40 -6.64 5.23 -7.24
C ASP A 40 -7.40 4.79 -8.50
N GLY A 41 -8.25 3.77 -8.34
CA GLY A 41 -9.09 3.24 -9.41
C GLY A 41 -8.33 2.53 -10.52
N SER A 42 -7.36 1.67 -10.17
CA SER A 42 -6.67 0.83 -11.15
C SER A 42 -7.66 -0.02 -11.95
N SER A 43 -7.36 -0.17 -13.23
CA SER A 43 -8.08 -1.04 -14.18
C SER A 43 -7.46 -2.44 -14.30
N ASP A 44 -6.28 -2.65 -13.72
CA ASP A 44 -5.60 -3.94 -13.65
C ASP A 44 -5.74 -4.59 -12.25
N ASN A 45 -5.00 -5.67 -12.01
CA ASN A 45 -5.07 -6.44 -10.77
C ASN A 45 -4.30 -5.81 -9.59
N THR A 46 -3.93 -4.53 -9.65
CA THR A 46 -3.12 -3.87 -8.60
C THR A 46 -3.72 -4.03 -7.21
N ALA A 47 -5.02 -3.74 -7.05
CA ALA A 47 -5.71 -3.83 -5.77
C ALA A 47 -5.71 -5.26 -5.20
N ASP A 48 -6.01 -6.25 -6.05
CA ASP A 48 -6.10 -7.65 -5.65
C ASP A 48 -4.73 -8.19 -5.23
N ILE A 49 -3.67 -7.83 -5.97
CA ILE A 49 -2.29 -8.20 -5.64
C ILE A 49 -1.86 -7.54 -4.32
N ALA A 50 -2.23 -6.28 -4.10
CA ALA A 50 -1.94 -5.58 -2.85
C ALA A 50 -2.64 -6.23 -1.64
N GLN A 51 -3.93 -6.57 -1.77
CA GLN A 51 -4.68 -7.31 -0.75
C GLN A 51 -4.06 -8.69 -0.48
N GLY A 52 -3.72 -9.43 -1.54
CA GLY A 52 -3.04 -10.72 -1.44
C GLY A 52 -1.66 -10.64 -0.76
N SER A 53 -1.02 -9.47 -0.82
CA SER A 53 0.24 -9.17 -0.12
C SER A 53 0.03 -8.70 1.34
N LYS A 54 -1.19 -8.87 1.89
CA LYS A 54 -1.56 -8.50 3.26
C LYS A 54 -1.40 -7.01 3.59
N ALA A 55 -1.44 -6.13 2.59
CA ALA A 55 -1.57 -4.71 2.84
C ALA A 55 -3.05 -4.36 3.12
N GLN A 56 -3.28 -3.33 3.93
CA GLN A 56 -4.61 -2.70 3.97
C GLN A 56 -4.80 -1.94 2.66
N VAL A 57 -5.93 -2.13 1.98
CA VAL A 57 -6.19 -1.49 0.68
C VAL A 57 -7.45 -0.63 0.76
N LEU A 58 -7.30 0.65 0.46
CA LEU A 58 -8.39 1.59 0.22
C LEU A 58 -8.46 1.86 -1.28
N ARG A 59 -9.65 1.75 -1.88
CA ARG A 59 -9.82 1.85 -3.34
C ARG A 59 -10.81 2.94 -3.72
N ASN A 60 -10.39 3.81 -4.64
CA ASN A 60 -11.27 4.76 -5.30
C ASN A 60 -12.00 4.09 -6.47
N ALA A 61 -13.25 4.52 -6.72
CA ALA A 61 -14.04 4.00 -7.84
C ALA A 61 -13.48 4.37 -9.22
N ARG A 62 -12.69 5.45 -9.30
CA ARG A 62 -12.00 5.95 -10.49
C ARG A 62 -10.75 6.70 -10.05
N ASN A 63 -9.84 6.93 -11.00
CA ASN A 63 -8.66 7.77 -10.77
C ASN A 63 -9.05 9.21 -10.42
N LEU A 64 -8.61 9.68 -9.25
CA LEU A 64 -8.79 11.04 -8.74
C LEU A 64 -7.48 11.85 -8.75
N GLY A 65 -6.36 11.20 -9.07
CA GLY A 65 -5.02 11.76 -8.96
C GLY A 65 -4.47 11.66 -7.54
N LYS A 66 -3.25 12.17 -7.38
CA LYS A 66 -2.54 12.26 -6.09
C LYS A 66 -2.32 13.73 -5.74
N GLY A 67 -2.78 14.16 -4.56
CA GLY A 67 -2.72 15.54 -4.07
C GLY A 67 -3.14 15.64 -2.61
#